data_AF-A0A931J0B2-F1
#
_entry.id   AF-A0A931J0B2-F1
#
_cell.length_a   1.000
_cell.length_b   1.000
_cell.length_c   1.000
_cell.angle_alpha   90.00
_cell.angle_beta   90.00
_cell.angle_gamma   90.00
#
_symmetry.space_group_name_H-M   'P 1'
#
loop_
_entity.id
_entity.type
_entity.pdbx_description
1 polymer ?
#
loop_
_entity_poly.entity_id
_entity_poly.type
_entity_poly.pdbx_seq_one_letter_code
_entity_poly.pdbx_strand_id
1 'polypeptide(L)'
;MAGFRIPGPSGAGPLLAQAAGTLAGAFSLPIPDPLEAARSWVRRELRQGLSNQLERVGALAVQAAVEEIRALGDDIGQKLAWIAALPDGIRNQVAYEVFAAGFSHYLPKKLLRQYIWGRGAGLTLSLQEMMDCNPLINLQRSRAFMTLLEGGQTKLADDDRLPQHQQDFELRVPAGALTNGTLGQFSVLAKGQLLLRRNGEWTAQGKMSFFDTWDFDPKDFTTGGRSLQGELKTRFAHYTLPGQAFDIDSEQTAFSQTQLDRTIQWQGGEPKSTPDRIAALDVALKEAD
;
A
#
# COMPACT_ATOMS: atom_id res chain seq x y z
N MET A 1 37.61 26.91 -39.37
CA MET A 1 38.30 28.11 -38.82
C MET A 1 37.33 29.27 -38.85
N ALA A 2 36.79 29.61 -37.69
CA ALA A 2 35.96 30.78 -37.41
C ALA A 2 36.17 31.02 -35.90
N GLY A 3 36.41 32.21 -35.35
CA GLY A 3 36.39 33.56 -35.87
C GLY A 3 36.23 34.41 -34.61
N PHE A 4 37.35 34.77 -33.98
CA PHE A 4 37.39 35.50 -32.72
C PHE A 4 37.74 36.96 -33.01
N ARG A 5 36.83 37.90 -32.78
CA ARG A 5 37.13 39.32 -32.48
C ARG A 5 36.02 39.98 -31.68
N ILE A 6 36.42 40.59 -30.57
CA ILE A 6 35.67 41.55 -29.76
C ILE A 6 35.99 42.96 -30.27
N PRO A 7 35.02 43.90 -30.35
CA PRO A 7 35.31 45.32 -30.36
C PRO A 7 35.12 45.92 -28.96
N GLY A 8 36.14 46.64 -28.49
CA GLY A 8 36.10 47.48 -27.29
C GLY A 8 35.38 48.83 -27.51
N PRO A 9 35.26 49.64 -26.44
CA PRO A 9 34.25 50.70 -26.33
C PRO A 9 34.80 52.09 -26.66
N SER A 10 33.94 52.98 -27.13
CA SER A 10 34.18 54.42 -27.18
C SER A 10 32.88 55.20 -27.03
N GLY A 11 32.87 56.21 -26.14
CA GLY A 11 31.82 57.23 -26.09
C GLY A 11 31.41 57.65 -24.69
N ALA A 12 32.20 58.51 -24.08
CA ALA A 12 31.95 59.16 -22.79
C ALA A 12 30.89 60.28 -22.87
N GLY A 13 30.17 60.50 -21.77
CA GLY A 13 29.45 61.72 -21.43
C GLY A 13 29.55 61.97 -19.91
N PRO A 14 29.77 63.21 -19.41
CA PRO A 14 30.30 63.43 -18.06
C PRO A 14 29.30 63.98 -17.01
N LEU A 15 29.53 63.56 -15.75
CA LEU A 15 29.58 64.27 -14.44
C LEU A 15 28.55 65.40 -14.17
N LEU A 16 27.81 65.46 -13.04
CA LEU A 16 28.14 65.44 -11.60
C LEU A 16 26.86 65.03 -10.81
N ALA A 17 26.85 64.36 -9.65
CA ALA A 17 27.45 64.79 -8.39
C ALA A 17 27.53 63.67 -7.32
N GLN A 18 28.63 63.73 -6.57
CA GLN A 18 28.93 63.27 -5.21
C GLN A 18 27.91 62.39 -4.44
N ALA A 19 28.37 61.19 -4.07
CA ALA A 19 28.29 60.70 -2.69
C ALA A 19 29.44 59.71 -2.44
N ALA A 20 30.31 60.05 -1.50
CA ALA A 20 31.41 59.21 -1.04
C ALA A 20 30.85 58.04 -0.20
N GLY A 21 31.28 56.82 -0.53
CA GLY A 21 30.88 55.60 0.18
C GLY A 21 31.49 54.35 -0.45
N THR A 22 32.75 54.10 -0.10
CA THR A 22 33.47 52.81 -0.08
C THR A 22 32.73 51.58 -0.65
N LEU A 23 32.91 51.31 -1.95
CA LEU A 23 32.72 49.99 -2.56
C LEU A 23 34.09 49.33 -2.72
N ALA A 24 34.49 48.53 -1.74
CA ALA A 24 35.63 47.64 -1.85
C ALA A 24 35.22 46.27 -1.31
N GLY A 25 34.91 45.35 -2.22
CA GLY A 25 34.45 44.01 -1.88
C GLY A 25 34.13 43.17 -3.11
N ALA A 26 34.99 43.23 -4.13
CA ALA A 26 34.97 42.22 -5.18
C ALA A 26 35.39 40.90 -4.54
N PHE A 27 34.43 40.04 -4.24
CA PHE A 27 34.69 38.64 -3.89
C PHE A 27 35.35 37.97 -5.10
N SER A 28 36.68 37.93 -5.15
CA SER A 28 37.35 36.92 -5.97
C SER A 28 37.11 35.59 -5.28
N LEU A 29 36.06 34.89 -5.69
CA LEU A 29 35.97 33.47 -5.39
C LEU A 29 37.25 32.82 -5.93
N PRO A 30 38.02 32.07 -5.12
CA PRO A 30 39.19 31.37 -5.62
C PRO A 30 38.74 30.48 -6.78
N ILE A 31 39.33 30.68 -7.95
CA ILE A 31 39.15 29.76 -9.08
C ILE A 31 39.54 28.39 -8.52
N PRO A 32 38.59 27.42 -8.45
CA PRO A 32 38.89 26.12 -7.88
C PRO A 32 40.08 25.54 -8.64
N ASP A 33 41.10 25.09 -7.90
CA ASP A 33 42.28 24.48 -8.48
C ASP A 33 41.81 23.42 -9.50
N PRO A 34 42.12 23.60 -10.80
CA PRO A 34 41.63 22.71 -11.85
C PRO A 34 42.03 21.25 -11.61
N LEU A 35 43.12 21.00 -10.86
CA LEU A 35 43.51 19.65 -10.45
C LEU A 35 42.59 19.09 -9.36
N GLU A 36 42.16 19.89 -8.38
CA GLU A 36 41.18 19.45 -7.37
C GLU A 36 39.78 19.29 -7.96
N ALA A 37 39.37 20.15 -8.89
CA ALA A 37 38.13 19.98 -9.64
C ALA A 37 38.14 18.66 -10.44
N ALA A 38 39.22 18.37 -11.16
CA ALA A 38 39.39 17.11 -11.89
C ALA A 38 39.42 15.88 -10.96
N ARG A 39 40.13 15.95 -9.82
CA ARG A 39 40.14 14.87 -8.80
C ARG A 39 38.75 14.63 -8.22
N SER A 40 37.99 15.69 -7.93
CA SER A 40 36.63 15.58 -7.40
C SER A 40 35.66 14.96 -8.40
N TRP A 41 35.82 15.27 -9.69
CA TRP A 41 35.05 14.68 -10.78
C TRP A 41 35.41 13.19 -10.95
N VAL A 42 36.70 12.84 -11.03
CA VAL A 42 37.15 11.44 -11.11
C VAL A 42 36.67 10.61 -9.92
N ARG A 43 36.73 11.11 -8.69
CA ARG A 43 36.20 10.40 -7.51
C ARG A 43 34.69 10.17 -7.59
N ARG A 44 33.95 11.13 -8.14
CA ARG A 44 32.49 11.04 -8.31
C ARG A 44 32.13 10.01 -9.36
N GLU A 45 32.79 10.06 -10.52
CA GLU A 45 32.60 9.09 -11.61
C GLU A 45 33.02 7.69 -11.19
N LEU A 46 34.13 7.54 -10.43
CA LEU A 46 34.53 6.24 -9.88
C LEU A 46 33.51 5.72 -8.86
N ARG A 47 32.99 6.57 -7.96
CA ARG A 47 31.93 6.15 -7.02
C ARG A 47 30.64 5.78 -7.74
N GLN A 48 30.23 6.55 -8.74
CA GLN A 48 29.03 6.26 -9.54
C GLN A 48 29.23 4.99 -10.37
N GLY A 49 30.39 4.81 -11.01
CA GLY A 49 30.74 3.60 -11.75
C GLY A 49 30.79 2.37 -10.86
N LEU A 50 31.38 2.48 -9.67
CA LEU A 50 31.42 1.40 -8.69
C LEU A 50 30.02 1.10 -8.12
N SER A 51 29.21 2.12 -7.85
CA SER A 51 27.81 1.97 -7.45
C SER A 51 27.00 1.25 -8.52
N ASN A 52 27.12 1.68 -9.78
CA ASN A 52 26.43 1.07 -10.91
C ASN A 52 26.88 -0.39 -11.13
N GLN A 53 28.16 -0.70 -10.92
CA GLN A 53 28.66 -2.07 -11.00
C GLN A 53 28.16 -2.93 -9.82
N LEU A 54 28.17 -2.40 -8.61
CA LEU A 54 27.63 -3.09 -7.43
C LEU A 54 26.12 -3.34 -7.55
N GLU A 55 25.36 -2.38 -8.08
CA GLU A 55 23.93 -2.54 -8.37
C GLU A 55 23.69 -3.63 -9.42
N ARG A 56 24.50 -3.67 -10.49
CA ARG A 56 24.42 -4.72 -11.51
C ARG A 56 24.77 -6.10 -10.95
N VAL A 57 25.83 -6.20 -10.15
CA VAL A 57 26.24 -7.46 -9.49
C VAL A 57 25.17 -7.91 -8.51
N GLY A 58 24.59 -6.99 -7.73
CA GLY A 58 23.46 -7.28 -6.84
C GLY A 58 22.23 -7.76 -7.60
N ALA A 59 21.87 -7.12 -8.71
CA ALA A 59 20.74 -7.54 -9.55
C ALA A 59 20.96 -8.94 -10.15
N LEU A 60 22.17 -9.24 -10.62
CA LEU A 60 22.53 -10.58 -11.13
C LEU A 60 22.50 -11.64 -10.03
N ALA A 61 22.98 -11.31 -8.82
CA ALA A 61 22.92 -12.22 -7.67
C ALA A 61 21.48 -12.52 -7.26
N VAL A 62 20.61 -11.51 -7.26
CA VAL A 62 19.16 -11.68 -7.02
C VAL A 62 18.53 -12.55 -8.10
N GLN A 63 18.85 -12.31 -9.38
CA GLN A 63 18.31 -13.08 -10.49
C GLN A 63 18.71 -14.56 -10.38
N ALA A 64 20.00 -14.84 -10.16
CA ALA A 64 20.50 -16.21 -9.98
C ALA A 64 19.82 -16.89 -8.78
N ALA A 65 19.67 -16.17 -7.67
CA ALA A 65 18.98 -16.67 -6.48
C ALA A 65 17.50 -17.01 -6.74
N VAL A 66 16.78 -16.17 -7.50
CA VAL A 66 15.39 -16.44 -7.88
C VAL A 66 15.29 -17.63 -8.83
N GLU A 67 16.23 -17.78 -9.77
CA GLU A 67 16.30 -18.93 -10.69
C GLU A 67 16.54 -20.24 -9.94
N GLU A 68 17.47 -20.26 -8.97
CA GLU A 68 17.70 -21.43 -8.10
C GLU A 68 16.46 -21.79 -7.30
N ILE A 69 15.78 -20.82 -6.69
CA ILE A 69 14.53 -21.05 -5.94
C ILE A 69 13.42 -21.61 -6.86
N ARG A 70 13.34 -21.17 -8.11
CA ARG A 70 12.38 -21.72 -9.08
C ARG A 70 12.71 -23.16 -9.45
N ALA A 71 14.00 -23.51 -9.54
CA ALA A 71 14.46 -24.86 -9.84
C ALA A 71 14.11 -25.88 -8.74
N LEU A 72 13.89 -25.43 -7.49
CA LEU A 72 13.48 -26.27 -6.36
C LEU A 72 12.04 -26.83 -6.46
N GLY A 73 11.32 -26.62 -7.57
CA GLY A 73 10.01 -27.26 -7.81
C GLY A 73 8.92 -26.74 -6.88
N ASP A 74 8.11 -27.62 -6.27
CA ASP A 74 7.07 -27.23 -5.30
C ASP A 74 7.46 -27.51 -3.84
N ASP A 75 8.72 -27.87 -3.57
CA ASP A 75 9.21 -28.04 -2.21
C ASP A 75 9.35 -26.68 -1.53
N ILE A 76 8.25 -26.27 -0.89
CA ILE A 76 8.17 -25.05 -0.13
C ILE A 76 9.25 -25.09 0.95
N GLY A 77 9.36 -26.12 1.79
CA GLY A 77 10.34 -26.15 2.89
C GLY A 77 11.80 -25.89 2.45
N GLN A 78 12.23 -26.46 1.33
CA GLN A 78 13.58 -26.30 0.80
C GLN A 78 13.86 -24.89 0.26
N LYS A 79 12.91 -24.30 -0.48
CA LYS A 79 13.02 -22.90 -0.95
C LYS A 79 13.25 -21.92 0.18
N LEU A 80 12.66 -22.21 1.32
CA LEU A 80 12.59 -21.31 2.47
C LEU A 80 13.85 -21.35 3.31
N ALA A 81 14.38 -22.55 3.59
CA ALA A 81 15.69 -22.71 4.20
C ALA A 81 16.77 -22.02 3.35
N TRP A 82 16.62 -22.08 2.02
CA TRP A 82 17.53 -21.43 1.09
C TRP A 82 17.44 -19.90 1.16
N ILE A 83 16.23 -19.31 1.15
CA ILE A 83 16.04 -17.86 1.30
C ILE A 83 16.60 -17.36 2.65
N ALA A 84 16.35 -18.08 3.75
CA ALA A 84 16.85 -17.70 5.07
C ALA A 84 18.39 -17.71 5.15
N ALA A 85 19.04 -18.59 4.39
CA ALA A 85 20.50 -18.69 4.30
C ALA A 85 21.15 -17.58 3.45
N LEU A 86 20.36 -16.78 2.72
CA LEU A 86 20.89 -15.69 1.90
C LEU A 86 21.50 -14.57 2.74
N PRO A 87 22.55 -13.90 2.24
CA PRO A 87 23.05 -12.67 2.85
C PRO A 87 21.96 -11.60 2.97
N ASP A 88 21.92 -10.88 4.09
CA ASP A 88 20.91 -9.86 4.40
C ASP A 88 20.76 -8.82 3.27
N GLY A 89 21.86 -8.48 2.59
CA GLY A 89 21.89 -7.51 1.49
C GLY A 89 21.07 -7.91 0.24
N ILE A 90 20.78 -9.20 0.04
CA ILE A 90 19.95 -9.68 -1.08
C ILE A 90 18.69 -10.43 -0.61
N ARG A 91 18.65 -10.90 0.64
CA ARG A 91 17.54 -11.67 1.22
C ARG A 91 16.20 -10.95 1.04
N ASN A 92 16.12 -9.66 1.37
CA ASN A 92 14.87 -8.89 1.27
C ASN A 92 14.33 -8.84 -0.17
N GLN A 93 15.23 -8.62 -1.14
CA GLN A 93 14.86 -8.54 -2.55
C GLN A 93 14.41 -9.91 -3.07
N VAL A 94 15.16 -10.98 -2.77
CA VAL A 94 14.79 -12.33 -3.20
C VAL A 94 13.47 -12.78 -2.57
N ALA A 95 13.29 -12.52 -1.27
CA ALA A 95 12.05 -12.80 -0.56
C ALA A 95 10.87 -12.04 -1.19
N TYR A 96 11.02 -10.75 -1.50
CA TYR A 96 10.00 -10.00 -2.22
C TYR A 96 9.67 -10.62 -3.58
N GLU A 97 10.67 -10.89 -4.44
CA GLU A 97 10.43 -11.40 -5.80
C GLU A 97 9.71 -12.75 -5.80
N VAL A 98 10.11 -13.65 -4.90
CA VAL A 98 9.50 -14.99 -4.76
C VAL A 98 8.05 -14.90 -4.32
N PHE A 99 7.77 -14.10 -3.29
CA PHE A 99 6.40 -13.95 -2.77
C PHE A 99 5.52 -13.11 -3.72
N ALA A 100 6.06 -12.03 -4.29
CA ALA A 100 5.36 -11.18 -5.25
C ALA A 100 4.98 -11.93 -6.53
N ALA A 101 5.75 -12.94 -6.94
CA ALA A 101 5.42 -13.79 -8.09
C ALA A 101 4.12 -14.58 -7.89
N GLY A 102 3.73 -14.86 -6.63
CA GLY A 102 2.47 -15.53 -6.30
C GLY A 102 1.24 -14.67 -6.55
N PHE A 103 1.39 -13.34 -6.58
CA PHE A 103 0.27 -12.42 -6.75
C PHE A 103 0.13 -11.98 -8.21
N SER A 104 -1.08 -12.11 -8.75
CA SER A 104 -1.41 -11.56 -10.07
C SER A 104 -1.65 -10.05 -9.99
N HIS A 105 -2.28 -9.60 -8.91
CA HIS A 105 -2.65 -8.21 -8.68
C HIS A 105 -1.47 -7.37 -8.16
N TYR A 106 -1.45 -6.07 -8.48
CA TYR A 106 -0.36 -5.17 -8.05
C TYR A 106 -0.45 -4.82 -6.56
N LEU A 107 -1.66 -4.69 -6.02
CA LEU A 107 -1.90 -4.23 -4.64
C LEU A 107 -1.26 -5.15 -3.57
N PRO A 108 -1.41 -6.48 -3.60
CA PRO A 108 -0.66 -7.37 -2.70
C PRO A 108 0.86 -7.16 -2.75
N LYS A 109 1.42 -6.87 -3.93
CA LYS A 109 2.85 -6.59 -4.09
C LYS A 109 3.23 -5.26 -3.46
N LYS A 110 2.36 -4.23 -3.56
CA LYS A 110 2.53 -2.95 -2.86
C LYS A 110 2.54 -3.17 -1.34
N LEU A 111 1.60 -3.94 -0.81
CA LEU A 111 1.53 -4.23 0.63
C LEU A 111 2.74 -5.03 1.12
N LEU A 112 3.15 -6.06 0.37
CA LEU A 112 4.37 -6.83 0.65
C LEU A 112 5.63 -5.96 0.65
N ARG A 113 5.74 -5.04 -0.32
CA ARG A 113 6.85 -4.07 -0.36
C ARG A 113 6.84 -3.17 0.88
N GLN A 114 5.66 -2.69 1.29
CA GLN A 114 5.53 -1.89 2.51
C GLN A 114 5.96 -2.67 3.75
N TYR A 115 5.59 -3.95 3.85
CA TYR A 115 6.01 -4.80 4.98
C TYR A 115 7.53 -4.93 5.08
N ILE A 116 8.20 -5.21 3.95
CA ILE A 116 9.64 -5.49 3.92
C ILE A 116 10.48 -4.22 4.11
N TRP A 117 10.10 -3.11 3.45
CA TRP A 117 10.93 -1.90 3.41
C TRP A 117 10.31 -0.66 4.08
N GLY A 118 9.03 -0.71 4.45
CA GLY A 118 8.32 0.40 5.08
C GLY A 118 8.65 0.63 6.55
N ARG A 119 9.36 -0.31 7.21
CA ARG A 119 9.82 -0.18 8.60
C ARG A 119 8.68 0.16 9.58
N GLY A 120 7.53 -0.50 9.40
CA GLY A 120 6.35 -0.30 10.23
C GLY A 120 5.60 1.02 9.98
N ALA A 121 6.03 1.84 9.02
CA ALA A 121 5.28 3.03 8.64
C ALA A 121 3.92 2.64 8.08
N GLY A 122 2.86 3.32 8.53
CA GLY A 122 1.51 3.09 8.04
C GLY A 122 1.36 3.38 6.54
N LEU A 123 0.31 2.82 5.94
CA LEU A 123 0.01 2.95 4.52
C LEU A 123 -1.45 3.37 4.33
N THR A 124 -1.65 4.51 3.70
CA THR A 124 -3.00 4.96 3.32
C THR A 124 -3.36 4.46 1.93
N LEU A 125 -4.46 3.72 1.82
CA LEU A 125 -5.04 3.29 0.55
C LEU A 125 -5.76 4.46 -0.11
N SER A 126 -5.44 4.68 -1.38
CA SER A 126 -6.24 5.55 -2.25
C SER A 126 -7.62 4.93 -2.52
N LEU A 127 -8.57 5.73 -2.97
CA LEU A 127 -9.88 5.23 -3.40
C LEU A 127 -9.77 4.08 -4.42
N GLN A 128 -8.89 4.20 -5.43
CA GLN A 128 -8.71 3.12 -6.41
C GLN A 128 -8.23 1.83 -5.75
N GLU A 129 -7.33 1.92 -4.77
CA GLU A 129 -6.82 0.75 -4.06
C GLU A 129 -7.88 0.14 -3.13
N MET A 130 -8.77 0.95 -2.56
CA MET A 130 -9.95 0.45 -1.86
C MET A 130 -10.85 -0.36 -2.80
N MET A 131 -11.07 0.12 -4.04
CA MET A 131 -11.83 -0.61 -5.05
C MET A 131 -11.13 -1.92 -5.44
N ASP A 132 -9.81 -1.87 -5.57
CA ASP A 132 -8.98 -3.01 -5.96
C ASP A 132 -8.84 -4.07 -4.85
N CYS A 133 -9.08 -3.73 -3.58
CA CYS A 133 -9.32 -4.72 -2.52
C CYS A 133 -10.57 -5.57 -2.79
N ASN A 134 -11.48 -5.07 -3.63
CA ASN A 134 -12.70 -5.74 -4.03
C ASN A 134 -13.54 -6.21 -2.82
N PRO A 135 -14.00 -5.26 -1.99
CA PRO A 135 -14.46 -5.54 -0.65
C PRO A 135 -15.95 -5.93 -0.61
N LEU A 136 -16.26 -7.00 0.09
CA LEU A 136 -17.60 -7.39 0.50
C LEU A 136 -17.93 -6.74 1.84
N ILE A 137 -18.77 -5.69 1.81
CA ILE A 137 -19.19 -4.94 3.00
C ILE A 137 -20.71 -4.94 3.09
N ASN A 138 -21.26 -5.29 4.25
CA ASN A 138 -22.70 -5.28 4.51
C ASN A 138 -22.96 -4.87 5.97
N LEU A 139 -23.68 -3.76 6.19
CA LEU A 139 -24.02 -3.27 7.52
C LEU A 139 -24.86 -4.28 8.32
N GLN A 140 -25.73 -5.05 7.68
CA GLN A 140 -26.56 -6.06 8.34
C GLN A 140 -25.73 -7.20 8.96
N ARG A 141 -24.46 -7.36 8.56
CA ARG A 141 -23.54 -8.32 9.20
C ARG A 141 -22.89 -7.76 10.47
N SER A 142 -23.07 -6.48 10.77
CA SER A 142 -22.58 -5.86 12.00
C SER A 142 -23.63 -5.97 13.11
N ARG A 143 -23.29 -6.67 14.19
CA ARG A 143 -24.14 -6.74 15.40
C ARG A 143 -24.46 -5.35 15.95
N ALA A 144 -23.49 -4.43 15.93
CA ALA A 144 -23.69 -3.06 16.40
C ALA A 144 -24.73 -2.32 15.54
N PHE A 145 -24.72 -2.52 14.23
CA PHE A 145 -25.73 -1.94 13.35
C PHE A 145 -27.12 -2.58 13.55
N MET A 146 -27.19 -3.89 13.77
CA MET A 146 -28.46 -4.55 14.09
C MET A 146 -29.07 -4.04 15.40
N THR A 147 -28.27 -3.84 16.45
CA THR A 147 -28.73 -3.22 17.70
C THR A 147 -29.18 -1.76 17.49
N LEU A 148 -28.50 -1.00 16.64
CA LEU A 148 -28.91 0.35 16.26
C LEU A 148 -30.27 0.35 15.55
N LEU A 149 -30.49 -0.57 14.60
CA LEU A 149 -31.76 -0.74 13.91
C LEU A 149 -32.89 -1.08 14.88
N GLU A 150 -32.70 -2.08 15.75
CA GLU A 150 -33.69 -2.50 16.76
C GLU A 150 -34.08 -1.34 17.67
N GLY A 151 -33.10 -0.59 18.20
CA GLY A 151 -33.36 0.58 19.05
C GLY A 151 -34.14 1.68 18.32
N GLY A 152 -33.88 1.87 17.02
CA GLY A 152 -34.65 2.81 16.19
C GLY A 152 -36.09 2.35 15.95
N GLN A 153 -36.31 1.04 15.79
CA GLN A 153 -37.64 0.45 15.64
C GLN A 153 -38.45 0.54 16.94
N THR A 154 -37.85 0.29 18.10
CA THR A 154 -38.51 0.47 19.40
C THR A 154 -39.01 1.90 19.58
N LYS A 155 -38.19 2.91 19.25
CA LYS A 155 -38.62 4.32 19.33
C LYS A 155 -39.80 4.65 18.41
N LEU A 156 -39.88 4.02 17.24
CA LEU A 156 -41.02 4.18 16.32
C LEU A 156 -42.28 3.50 16.84
N ALA A 157 -42.13 2.34 17.48
CA ALA A 157 -43.24 1.61 18.08
C ALA A 157 -43.80 2.32 19.33
N ASP A 158 -42.95 2.99 20.10
CA ASP A 158 -43.33 3.68 21.34
C ASP A 158 -44.03 5.03 21.12
N ASP A 159 -43.88 5.66 19.94
CA ASP A 159 -44.56 6.92 19.61
C ASP A 159 -45.27 6.82 18.26
N ASP A 160 -46.59 6.57 18.30
CA ASP A 160 -47.44 6.44 17.12
C ASP A 160 -47.52 7.67 16.21
N ARG A 161 -47.04 8.82 16.70
CA ARG A 161 -47.02 10.08 15.94
C ARG A 161 -45.76 10.22 15.08
N LEU A 162 -44.74 9.38 15.29
CA LEU A 162 -43.51 9.41 14.50
C LEU A 162 -43.67 8.57 13.22
N PRO A 163 -43.71 9.19 12.02
CA PRO A 163 -43.72 8.43 10.77
C PRO A 163 -42.34 7.82 10.45
N GLN A 164 -41.27 8.41 10.99
CA GLN A 164 -39.89 8.02 10.77
C GLN A 164 -39.00 8.40 11.96
N HIS A 165 -37.86 7.72 12.10
CA HIS A 165 -36.82 7.98 13.08
C HIS A 165 -35.48 8.13 12.38
N GLN A 166 -34.72 9.14 12.77
CA GLN A 166 -33.41 9.44 12.21
C GLN A 166 -32.40 9.44 13.35
N GLN A 167 -31.28 8.74 13.17
CA GLN A 167 -30.21 8.69 14.15
C GLN A 167 -28.85 8.66 13.46
N ASP A 168 -27.92 9.44 14.00
CA ASP A 168 -26.53 9.41 13.57
C ASP A 168 -25.83 8.20 14.19
N PHE A 169 -24.82 7.68 13.51
CA PHE A 169 -24.03 6.55 13.98
C PHE A 169 -22.57 6.64 13.58
N GLU A 170 -21.74 6.03 14.41
CA GLU A 170 -20.35 5.72 14.12
C GLU A 170 -20.08 4.30 14.62
N LEU A 171 -19.73 3.39 13.71
CA LEU A 171 -19.58 1.98 14.04
C LEU A 171 -18.51 1.30 13.19
N ARG A 172 -18.00 0.18 13.72
CA ARG A 172 -17.10 -0.73 13.00
C ARG A 172 -17.94 -1.82 12.32
N VAL A 173 -17.71 -2.02 11.03
CA VAL A 173 -18.36 -3.04 10.19
C VAL A 173 -17.32 -4.06 9.77
N PRO A 174 -17.55 -5.37 9.99
CA PRO A 174 -16.67 -6.39 9.44
C PRO A 174 -16.78 -6.42 7.90
N ALA A 175 -15.65 -6.58 7.24
CA ALA A 175 -15.56 -6.67 5.79
C ALA A 175 -14.59 -7.78 5.35
N GLY A 176 -14.74 -8.22 4.10
CA GLY A 176 -13.83 -9.18 3.48
C GLY A 176 -13.34 -8.68 2.13
N ALA A 177 -12.04 -8.73 1.89
CA ALA A 177 -11.45 -8.44 0.60
C ALA A 177 -11.46 -9.70 -0.27
N LEU A 178 -12.01 -9.59 -1.49
CA LEU A 178 -12.05 -10.71 -2.45
C LEU A 178 -10.84 -10.72 -3.39
N THR A 179 -10.00 -9.67 -3.38
CA THR A 179 -8.69 -9.72 -4.01
C THR A 179 -7.71 -10.38 -3.05
N ASN A 180 -7.30 -11.60 -3.39
CA ASN A 180 -6.37 -12.38 -2.57
C ASN A 180 -5.06 -11.63 -2.31
N GLY A 181 -4.48 -11.86 -1.13
CA GLY A 181 -3.21 -11.23 -0.71
C GLY A 181 -3.33 -9.76 -0.32
N THR A 182 -4.54 -9.18 -0.31
CA THR A 182 -4.78 -7.82 0.19
C THR A 182 -5.10 -7.83 1.69
N LEU A 183 -6.28 -7.35 2.10
CA LEU A 183 -6.67 -7.18 3.50
C LEU A 183 -7.30 -8.45 4.11
N GLY A 184 -7.72 -9.42 3.30
CA GLY A 184 -8.39 -10.62 3.81
C GLY A 184 -9.66 -10.27 4.60
N GLN A 185 -9.63 -10.40 5.92
CA GLN A 185 -10.72 -9.93 6.80
C GLN A 185 -10.28 -8.65 7.49
N PHE A 186 -11.02 -7.57 7.27
CA PHE A 186 -10.67 -6.24 7.76
C PHE A 186 -11.90 -5.52 8.31
N SER A 187 -11.69 -4.31 8.83
CA SER A 187 -12.76 -3.52 9.39
C SER A 187 -12.99 -2.22 8.62
N VAL A 188 -14.24 -1.80 8.56
CA VAL A 188 -14.67 -0.53 7.99
C VAL A 188 -15.20 0.34 9.10
N LEU A 189 -14.67 1.55 9.23
CA LEU A 189 -15.28 2.58 10.07
C LEU A 189 -16.35 3.28 9.25
N ALA A 190 -17.62 3.10 9.60
CA ALA A 190 -18.76 3.74 8.96
C ALA A 190 -19.33 4.83 9.86
N LYS A 191 -19.41 6.04 9.34
CA LYS A 191 -20.02 7.20 10.00
C LYS A 191 -21.12 7.75 9.13
N GLY A 192 -22.31 7.94 9.69
CA GLY A 192 -23.43 8.39 8.88
C GLY A 192 -24.71 8.51 9.66
N GLN A 193 -25.79 8.41 8.92
CA GLN A 193 -27.12 8.58 9.42
C GLN A 193 -28.02 7.45 8.92
N LEU A 194 -28.82 6.94 9.84
CA LEU A 194 -29.82 5.92 9.60
C LEU A 194 -31.20 6.56 9.68
N LEU A 195 -31.94 6.48 8.57
CA LEU A 195 -33.35 6.82 8.49
C LEU A 195 -34.16 5.52 8.53
N LEU A 196 -35.01 5.35 9.53
CA LEU A 196 -35.98 4.27 9.63
C LEU A 196 -37.38 4.81 9.44
N ARG A 197 -38.21 4.09 8.69
CA ARG A 197 -39.63 4.38 8.53
C ARG A 197 -40.45 3.38 9.33
N ARG A 198 -41.66 3.80 9.72
CA ARG A 198 -42.60 2.95 10.48
C ARG A 198 -42.96 1.64 9.79
N ASN A 199 -42.93 1.60 8.46
CA ASN A 199 -43.17 0.39 7.67
C ASN A 199 -41.99 -0.60 7.69
N GLY A 200 -40.92 -0.32 8.44
CA GLY A 200 -39.73 -1.16 8.55
C GLY A 200 -38.66 -0.90 7.48
N GLU A 201 -38.93 -0.01 6.52
CA GLU A 201 -37.92 0.40 5.54
C GLU A 201 -36.82 1.21 6.23
N TRP A 202 -35.58 1.03 5.80
CA TRP A 202 -34.48 1.83 6.30
C TRP A 202 -33.47 2.19 5.22
N THR A 203 -32.80 3.32 5.43
CA THR A 203 -31.69 3.78 4.59
C THR A 203 -30.59 4.28 5.50
N ALA A 204 -29.40 3.73 5.34
CA ALA A 204 -28.17 4.21 5.96
C ALA A 204 -27.32 4.90 4.90
N GLN A 205 -26.82 6.09 5.18
CA GLN A 205 -25.94 6.83 4.27
C GLN A 205 -24.89 7.61 5.04
N GLY A 206 -23.70 7.76 4.47
CA GLY A 206 -22.62 8.47 5.13
C GLY A 206 -21.28 8.29 4.44
N LYS A 207 -20.22 8.30 5.23
CA LYS A 207 -18.84 8.07 4.81
C LYS A 207 -18.25 6.85 5.49
N MET A 208 -17.39 6.16 4.78
CA MET A 208 -16.65 5.03 5.30
C MET A 208 -15.16 5.12 4.95
N SER A 209 -14.35 4.45 5.75
CA SER A 209 -12.91 4.25 5.56
C SER A 209 -12.52 2.84 6.02
N PHE A 210 -11.53 2.26 5.37
CA PHE A 210 -10.99 0.95 5.71
C PHE A 210 -9.89 1.13 6.73
N PHE A 211 -9.84 0.22 7.70
CA PHE A 211 -8.73 0.12 8.63
C PHE A 211 -8.40 -1.34 8.88
N ASP A 212 -7.11 -1.63 8.95
CA ASP A 212 -6.59 -2.96 9.24
C ASP A 212 -5.16 -2.87 9.75
N THR A 213 -4.65 -3.94 10.34
CA THR A 213 -3.21 -4.10 10.56
C THR A 213 -2.73 -5.20 9.62
N TRP A 214 -1.83 -4.83 8.70
CA TRP A 214 -1.28 -5.80 7.77
C TRP A 214 -0.05 -6.44 8.39
N ASP A 215 -0.27 -7.66 8.88
CA ASP A 215 0.75 -8.47 9.49
C ASP A 215 0.81 -9.85 8.84
N PHE A 216 1.88 -10.55 9.16
CA PHE A 216 1.98 -11.98 8.92
C PHE A 216 1.84 -12.75 10.24
N ASP A 217 1.03 -12.28 11.19
CA ASP A 217 0.90 -12.98 12.48
C ASP A 217 0.09 -14.29 12.29
N PRO A 218 0.66 -15.46 12.67
CA PRO A 218 -0.10 -16.69 12.81
C PRO A 218 -1.39 -16.51 13.63
N LYS A 219 -2.57 -16.69 13.04
CA LYS A 219 -3.80 -16.95 13.82
C LYS A 219 -3.90 -18.44 14.12
N ASP A 220 -4.67 -18.86 15.13
CA ASP A 220 -4.85 -20.28 15.44
C ASP A 220 -5.68 -21.02 14.37
N PHE A 221 -5.21 -22.21 13.97
CA PHE A 221 -5.82 -23.10 12.95
C PHE A 221 -7.30 -23.38 13.16
N THR A 222 -7.78 -23.30 14.40
CA THR A 222 -9.16 -23.64 14.79
C THR A 222 -10.12 -22.45 14.74
N THR A 223 -9.64 -21.21 14.67
CA THR A 223 -10.48 -20.00 14.80
C THR A 223 -10.20 -18.93 13.74
N GLY A 224 -9.14 -19.06 12.95
CA GLY A 224 -8.63 -18.02 12.05
C GLY A 224 -9.37 -17.82 10.73
N GLY A 225 -10.28 -18.73 10.34
CA GLY A 225 -11.06 -18.61 9.09
C GLY A 225 -10.25 -18.57 7.78
N ARG A 226 -8.94 -18.81 7.84
CA ARG A 226 -8.02 -18.90 6.69
C ARG A 226 -7.91 -20.37 6.24
N SER A 227 -7.67 -20.62 4.96
CA SER A 227 -7.38 -21.98 4.50
C SER A 227 -6.06 -22.49 5.11
N LEU A 228 -5.89 -23.81 5.26
CA LEU A 228 -4.69 -24.44 5.81
C LEU A 228 -3.39 -23.90 5.15
N GLN A 229 -3.44 -23.69 3.83
CA GLN A 229 -2.32 -23.12 3.07
C GLN A 229 -2.14 -21.61 3.29
N GLY A 230 -3.22 -20.84 3.45
CA GLY A 230 -3.16 -19.43 3.80
C GLY A 230 -2.53 -19.22 5.17
N GLU A 231 -2.84 -20.08 6.13
CA GLU A 231 -2.22 -20.05 7.46
C GLU A 231 -0.75 -20.47 7.42
N LEU A 232 -0.40 -21.56 6.71
CA LEU A 232 1.00 -21.94 6.50
C LEU A 232 1.81 -20.81 5.85
N LYS A 233 1.28 -20.12 4.83
CA LYS A 233 1.93 -18.95 4.19
C LYS A 233 2.11 -17.78 5.15
N THR A 234 1.12 -17.49 6.00
CA THR A 234 1.21 -16.44 7.02
C THR A 234 2.24 -16.78 8.10
N ARG A 235 2.17 -17.97 8.70
CA ARG A 235 3.15 -18.40 9.71
C ARG A 235 4.56 -18.43 9.14
N PHE A 236 4.67 -18.77 7.87
CA PHE A 236 5.93 -18.84 7.18
C PHE A 236 6.52 -17.45 6.88
N ALA A 237 5.70 -16.54 6.36
CA ALA A 237 6.06 -15.14 6.17
C ALA A 237 6.48 -14.46 7.49
N HIS A 238 5.84 -14.78 8.62
CA HIS A 238 6.22 -14.32 9.96
C HIS A 238 7.69 -14.61 10.30
N TYR A 239 8.17 -15.82 9.98
CA TYR A 239 9.50 -16.28 10.39
C TYR A 239 10.60 -15.96 9.38
N THR A 240 10.27 -15.68 8.11
CA THR A 240 11.28 -15.53 7.06
C THR A 240 11.23 -14.23 6.27
N LEU A 241 10.10 -13.51 6.27
CA LEU A 241 10.08 -12.20 5.64
C LEU A 241 10.73 -11.19 6.58
N PRO A 242 11.84 -10.55 6.18
CA PRO A 242 12.40 -9.44 6.92
C PRO A 242 11.44 -8.26 6.74
N GLY A 243 10.60 -8.00 7.74
CA GLY A 243 9.64 -6.90 7.67
C GLY A 243 8.96 -6.63 9.00
N GLN A 244 8.12 -5.61 9.00
CA GLN A 244 7.39 -5.16 10.18
C GLN A 244 5.94 -4.94 9.81
N ALA A 245 5.04 -5.39 10.69
CA ALA A 245 3.62 -5.10 10.58
C ALA A 245 3.41 -3.58 10.52
N PHE A 246 2.38 -3.16 9.79
CA PHE A 246 2.03 -1.75 9.66
C PHE A 246 0.52 -1.58 9.62
N ASP A 247 0.07 -0.42 10.07
CA ASP A 247 -1.34 -0.06 10.02
C ASP A 247 -1.72 0.41 8.62
N ILE A 248 -2.89 -0.03 8.19
CA ILE A 248 -3.55 0.41 6.97
C ILE A 248 -4.71 1.30 7.35
N ASP A 249 -4.72 2.48 6.75
CA ASP A 249 -5.86 3.38 6.69
C ASP A 249 -6.30 3.53 5.24
N SER A 250 -7.44 4.18 4.99
CA SER A 250 -7.83 4.59 3.65
C SER A 250 -8.36 6.00 3.60
N GLU A 251 -8.47 6.53 2.39
CA GLU A 251 -9.34 7.66 2.11
C GLU A 251 -10.78 7.38 2.57
N GLN A 252 -11.55 8.46 2.79
CA GLN A 252 -12.97 8.37 3.08
C GLN A 252 -13.77 8.41 1.78
N THR A 253 -14.76 7.52 1.65
CA THR A 253 -15.69 7.49 0.52
C THR A 253 -17.13 7.47 0.99
N ALA A 254 -18.03 8.02 0.18
CA ALA A 254 -19.46 7.94 0.44
C ALA A 254 -19.97 6.51 0.27
N PHE A 255 -20.99 6.14 1.06
CA PHE A 255 -21.75 4.91 0.89
C PHE A 255 -23.23 5.14 1.19
N SER A 256 -24.07 4.25 0.67
CA SER A 256 -25.44 4.05 1.13
C SER A 256 -25.77 2.57 1.21
N GLN A 257 -26.76 2.20 2.01
CA GLN A 257 -27.35 0.86 2.01
C GLN A 257 -28.81 0.96 2.44
N THR A 258 -29.66 0.15 1.83
CA THR A 258 -31.06 -0.08 2.21
C THR A 258 -31.26 -1.51 2.69
N GLN A 259 -32.44 -1.81 3.22
CA GLN A 259 -32.81 -3.17 3.64
C GLN A 259 -32.77 -4.21 2.51
N LEU A 260 -32.89 -3.77 1.25
CA LEU A 260 -32.92 -4.64 0.08
C LEU A 260 -31.52 -4.96 -0.46
N ASP A 261 -30.53 -4.16 -0.08
CA ASP A 261 -29.17 -4.28 -0.57
C ASP A 261 -28.40 -5.39 0.17
N ARG A 262 -27.77 -6.29 -0.59
CA ARG A 262 -26.91 -7.35 -0.03
C ARG A 262 -25.54 -6.86 0.41
N THR A 263 -25.11 -5.72 -0.13
CA THR A 263 -23.86 -5.03 0.16
C THR A 263 -24.10 -3.53 0.15
N ILE A 264 -23.21 -2.76 0.75
CA ILE A 264 -23.26 -1.31 0.61
C ILE A 264 -23.12 -0.90 -0.87
N GLN A 265 -23.79 0.17 -1.23
CA GLN A 265 -23.67 0.88 -2.49
C GLN A 265 -22.62 1.99 -2.33
N TRP A 266 -21.59 1.96 -3.16
CA TRP A 266 -20.46 2.90 -3.11
C TRP A 266 -19.70 2.88 -4.44
N GLN A 267 -18.68 3.73 -4.59
CA GLN A 267 -17.96 3.89 -5.86
C GLN A 267 -17.21 2.64 -6.36
N GLY A 268 -16.87 1.70 -5.46
CA GLY A 268 -16.24 0.43 -5.85
C GLY A 268 -17.16 -0.58 -6.51
N GLY A 269 -18.46 -0.33 -6.54
CA GLY A 269 -19.45 -1.20 -7.19
C GLY A 269 -19.60 -2.56 -6.48
N GLU A 270 -20.18 -3.52 -7.21
CA GLU A 270 -20.42 -4.86 -6.70
C GLU A 270 -19.13 -5.70 -6.62
N PRO A 271 -18.93 -6.49 -5.55
CA PRO A 271 -17.76 -7.35 -5.41
C PRO A 271 -17.70 -8.43 -6.50
N LYS A 272 -16.54 -8.64 -7.11
CA LYS A 272 -16.30 -9.61 -8.21
C LYS A 272 -15.19 -10.59 -7.88
N SER A 273 -15.47 -11.87 -7.62
CA SER A 273 -14.39 -12.84 -7.32
C SER A 273 -13.29 -12.83 -8.39
N THR A 274 -12.06 -12.46 -8.01
CA THR A 274 -10.89 -12.45 -8.90
C THR A 274 -9.90 -13.49 -8.40
N PRO A 275 -9.83 -14.68 -9.03
CA PRO A 275 -8.91 -15.72 -8.60
C PRO A 275 -7.45 -15.34 -8.85
N ASP A 276 -6.56 -15.74 -7.93
CA ASP A 276 -5.11 -15.62 -8.11
C ASP A 276 -4.58 -16.56 -9.20
N ARG A 277 -3.37 -16.31 -9.69
CA ARG A 277 -2.62 -17.30 -10.50
C ARG A 277 -2.30 -18.59 -9.71
N ILE A 278 -2.31 -18.54 -8.38
CA ILE A 278 -2.16 -19.72 -7.52
C ILE A 278 -3.41 -20.63 -7.59
N ALA A 279 -4.56 -20.16 -8.11
CA ALA A 279 -5.69 -21.03 -8.39
C ALA A 279 -5.40 -22.04 -9.54
N ALA A 280 -4.36 -21.82 -10.34
CA ALA A 280 -3.93 -22.80 -11.34
C ALA A 280 -3.25 -24.05 -10.72
N LEU A 281 -2.74 -23.95 -9.48
CA LEU A 281 -2.31 -25.11 -8.71
C LEU A 281 -3.49 -25.86 -8.05
N ASP A 282 -4.61 -25.17 -7.78
CA ASP A 282 -5.82 -25.79 -7.20
C ASP A 282 -6.52 -26.76 -8.18
N VAL A 283 -6.40 -26.54 -9.49
CA VAL A 283 -6.95 -27.45 -10.51
C VAL A 283 -6.09 -28.70 -10.66
N ALA A 284 -4.76 -28.57 -10.59
CA ALA A 284 -3.84 -29.70 -10.71
C ALA A 284 -3.89 -30.67 -9.52
N LEU A 285 -4.30 -30.20 -8.34
CA LEU A 285 -4.46 -31.04 -7.14
C LEU A 285 -5.84 -31.70 -7.03
N LYS A 286 -6.89 -31.13 -7.65
CA LYS A 286 -8.21 -31.78 -7.73
C LYS A 286 -8.29 -32.89 -8.77
N GLU A 287 -7.38 -32.93 -9.73
CA GLU A 287 -7.27 -34.03 -10.71
C GLU A 287 -6.33 -35.16 -10.22
N ALA A 288 -5.77 -35.04 -9.01
CA ALA A 288 -4.89 -36.04 -8.39
C ALA A 288 -5.57 -36.87 -7.28
N ASP A 289 -6.87 -36.71 -7.07
CA ASP A 289 -7.74 -37.59 -6.24
C ASP A 289 -8.46 -38.63 -7.11
#